data_AF-A0A4R6PA31-F1
#
_entry.id   AF-A0A4R6PA31-F1
#
_cell.length_a   1.000
_cell.length_b   1.000
_cell.length_c   1.000
_cell.angle_alpha   90.00
_cell.angle_beta   90.00
_cell.angle_gamma   90.00
#
_symmetry.space_group_name_H-M   'P 1'
#
loop_
_entity.id
_entity.type
_entity.pdbx_description
1 polymer ?
#
loop_
_entity_poly.entity_id
_entity_poly.type
_entity_poly.pdbx_seq_one_letter_code
_entity_poly.pdbx_strand_id
1 'polypeptide(L)'
;MDASGRAPLAMLTRSAQADDRSETLLREYIDREITGKLAALLGTPDAAVRAGMVNVQILGLAVARYVVRIEPIASASLDELVSRFGPLVQHCLTGQTAPP
;
A
#
# COMPACT_ATOMS: atom_id res chain seq x y z
N MET A 1 -3.00 26.27 -2.94
CA MET A 1 -3.10 24.80 -2.79
C MET A 1 -1.69 24.34 -2.52
N ASP A 2 -1.36 24.33 -1.24
CA ASP A 2 -0.02 24.66 -0.80
C ASP A 2 0.88 23.43 -0.76
N ALA A 3 2.18 23.66 -0.84
CA ALA A 3 3.26 22.66 -0.92
C ALA A 3 3.29 21.63 0.24
N SER A 4 2.42 21.79 1.24
CA SER A 4 2.28 20.93 2.43
C SER A 4 1.86 19.48 2.15
N GLY A 5 1.32 19.16 0.96
CA GLY A 5 1.01 17.76 0.60
C GLY A 5 2.21 16.96 0.07
N ARG A 6 3.25 17.63 -0.44
CA ARG A 6 4.46 16.97 -0.99
C ARG A 6 5.58 16.81 0.04
N ALA A 7 5.56 17.64 1.08
CA ALA A 7 6.52 17.59 2.17
C ALA A 7 6.52 16.27 2.98
N PRO A 8 5.37 15.61 3.28
CA PRO A 8 5.36 14.40 4.09
C PRO A 8 6.05 13.22 3.40
N LEU A 9 5.80 13.04 2.10
CA LEU A 9 6.43 11.99 1.30
C LEU A 9 7.92 12.26 1.06
N ALA A 10 8.31 13.53 0.89
CA ALA A 10 9.73 13.90 0.76
C ALA A 10 10.51 13.81 2.09
N MET A 11 9.84 13.92 3.24
CA MET A 11 10.47 13.69 4.54
C MET A 11 10.68 12.19 4.80
N LEU A 12 9.76 11.32 4.38
CA LEU A 12 9.88 9.86 4.51
C LEU A 12 11.03 9.27 3.70
N THR A 13 11.48 9.94 2.63
CA THR A 13 12.63 9.49 1.81
C THR A 13 13.98 10.00 2.31
N ARG A 14 14.00 11.04 3.16
CA ARG A 14 15.23 11.65 3.66
C ARG A 14 15.72 11.07 4.99
N SER A 15 14.91 10.26 5.66
CA SER A 15 15.27 9.58 6.91
C SER A 15 15.87 8.18 6.66
N ALA A 16 16.92 8.11 5.85
CA ALA A 16 17.78 6.92 5.78
C ALA A 16 18.73 6.81 7.00
N GLN A 17 18.48 7.58 8.07
CA GLN A 17 19.04 7.40 9.41
C GLN A 17 17.98 7.65 10.49
N ALA A 18 16.93 6.82 10.54
CA ALA A 18 15.94 6.86 11.61
C ALA A 18 15.84 5.51 12.33
N ASP A 19 16.61 5.40 13.42
CA ASP A 19 16.22 4.96 14.76
C ASP A 19 14.94 4.09 14.84
N ASP A 20 15.06 2.86 15.36
CA ASP A 20 14.04 1.78 15.50
C ASP A 20 12.61 2.23 15.88
N ARG A 21 12.49 3.39 16.52
CA ARG A 21 11.23 4.03 16.90
C ARG A 21 10.37 4.45 15.71
N SER A 22 10.98 4.93 14.62
CA SER A 22 10.23 5.37 13.42
C SER A 22 9.67 4.18 12.63
N GLU A 23 10.41 3.07 12.58
CA GLU A 23 9.94 1.82 12.01
C GLU A 23 8.75 1.26 12.80
N THR A 24 8.84 1.28 14.14
CA THR A 24 7.78 0.81 15.04
C THR A 24 6.49 1.61 14.82
N LEU A 25 6.57 2.95 14.77
CA LEU A 25 5.41 3.81 14.53
C LEU A 25 4.77 3.60 13.15
N LEU A 26 5.59 3.40 12.12
CA LEU A 26 5.09 3.11 10.78
C LEU A 26 4.38 1.75 10.73
N ARG A 27 4.96 0.73 11.38
CA ARG A 27 4.37 -0.60 11.49
C ARG A 27 3.04 -0.56 12.22
N GLU A 28 2.98 0.10 13.38
CA GLU A 28 1.75 0.27 14.17
C GLU A 28 0.67 1.04 13.39
N TYR A 29 1.06 2.06 12.63
CA TYR A 29 0.14 2.81 11.79
C TYR A 29 -0.45 1.93 10.67
N ILE A 30 0.39 1.20 9.93
CA ILE A 30 -0.06 0.28 8.87
C ILE A 30 -1.00 -0.78 9.44
N ASP A 31 -0.63 -1.35 10.59
CA ASP A 31 -1.41 -2.40 11.24
C ASP A 31 -2.79 -1.89 11.69
N ARG A 32 -2.84 -0.73 12.35
CA ARG A 32 -4.09 -0.17 12.86
C ARG A 32 -4.99 0.38 11.76
N GLU A 33 -4.43 1.19 10.88
CA GLU A 33 -5.23 1.99 9.94
C GLU A 33 -5.60 1.22 8.67
N ILE A 34 -4.84 0.17 8.34
CA ILE A 34 -5.03 -0.58 7.10
C ILE A 34 -5.33 -2.05 7.38
N THR A 35 -4.42 -2.79 8.04
CA THR A 35 -4.61 -4.24 8.29
C THR A 35 -5.87 -4.50 9.12
N GLY A 36 -6.01 -3.84 10.27
CA GLY A 36 -7.12 -4.05 11.21
C GLY A 36 -8.48 -3.70 10.60
N LYS A 37 -8.56 -2.62 9.83
CA LYS A 37 -9.80 -2.21 9.16
C LYS A 37 -10.20 -3.19 8.05
N LEU A 38 -9.26 -3.59 7.21
CA LEU A 38 -9.52 -4.56 6.15
C LEU A 38 -9.88 -5.94 6.72
N ALA A 39 -9.18 -6.39 7.75
CA ALA A 39 -9.45 -7.67 8.40
C ALA A 39 -10.85 -7.70 9.03
N ALA A 40 -11.26 -6.61 9.68
CA ALA A 40 -12.61 -6.48 10.26
C ALA A 40 -13.73 -6.55 9.19
N LEU A 41 -13.46 -6.08 7.97
CA LEU A 41 -14.42 -6.12 6.86
C LEU A 41 -14.53 -7.50 6.20
N LEU A 42 -13.45 -8.29 6.21
CA LEU A 42 -13.41 -9.60 5.56
C LEU A 42 -14.15 -10.69 6.35
N GLY A 43 -14.07 -10.65 7.69
CA GLY A 43 -14.80 -11.60 8.55
C GLY A 43 -14.40 -13.08 8.38
N THR A 44 -13.26 -13.37 7.75
CA THR A 44 -12.76 -14.74 7.52
C THR A 44 -11.65 -15.11 8.52
N PRO A 45 -11.41 -16.41 8.79
CA PRO A 45 -10.35 -16.85 9.71
C PRO A 45 -8.93 -16.39 9.31
N ASP A 46 -8.71 -16.16 8.02
CA ASP A 46 -7.44 -15.72 7.42
C ASP A 46 -7.42 -14.23 7.04
N ALA A 47 -8.40 -13.44 7.50
CA ALA A 47 -8.58 -12.04 7.14
C ALA A 47 -7.34 -11.16 7.38
N ALA A 48 -6.62 -11.38 8.47
CA ALA A 48 -5.39 -10.64 8.79
C ALA A 48 -4.28 -10.90 7.76
N VAL A 49 -4.13 -12.15 7.31
CA VAL A 49 -3.15 -12.53 6.29
C VAL A 49 -3.52 -11.89 4.95
N ARG A 50 -4.79 -11.97 4.56
CA ARG A 50 -5.31 -11.35 3.33
C ARG A 50 -5.12 -9.83 3.31
N ALA A 51 -5.44 -9.17 4.41
CA ALA A 51 -5.22 -7.74 4.60
C ALA A 51 -3.72 -7.39 4.50
N GLY A 52 -2.86 -8.20 5.12
CA GLY A 52 -1.41 -8.06 5.01
C GLY A 52 -0.90 -8.16 3.56
N MET A 53 -1.42 -9.12 2.77
CA MET A 53 -1.06 -9.27 1.35
C MET A 53 -1.47 -8.05 0.51
N VAL A 54 -2.66 -7.48 0.75
CA VAL A 54 -3.09 -6.24 0.09
C VAL A 54 -2.18 -5.07 0.48
N ASN A 55 -1.82 -4.97 1.76
CA ASN A 55 -0.95 -3.89 2.25
C ASN A 55 0.41 -3.90 1.58
N VAL A 56 1.04 -5.07 1.45
CA VAL A 56 2.34 -5.19 0.77
C VAL A 56 2.26 -4.72 -0.68
N GLN A 57 1.18 -5.03 -1.39
CA GLN A 57 1.01 -4.60 -2.78
C GLN A 57 0.82 -3.08 -2.91
N ILE A 58 -0.06 -2.48 -2.10
CA ILE A 58 -0.32 -1.04 -2.15
C ILE A 58 0.90 -0.24 -1.70
N LEU A 59 1.58 -0.67 -0.64
CA LEU A 59 2.80 -0.02 -0.17
C LEU A 59 3.91 -0.13 -1.20
N GLY A 60 4.12 -1.31 -1.77
CA GLY A 60 5.09 -1.54 -2.84
C GLY A 60 4.82 -0.66 -4.07
N LEU A 61 3.56 -0.56 -4.49
CA LEU A 61 3.15 0.32 -5.59
C LEU A 61 3.39 1.80 -5.26
N ALA A 62 3.07 2.25 -4.04
CA ALA A 62 3.30 3.63 -3.62
C ALA A 62 4.79 3.98 -3.60
N VAL A 63 5.64 3.10 -3.06
CA VAL A 63 7.10 3.26 -3.07
C VAL A 63 7.64 3.27 -4.49
N ALA A 64 7.24 2.32 -5.32
CA ALA A 64 7.67 2.23 -6.72
C ALA A 64 7.26 3.47 -7.52
N ARG A 65 6.02 3.97 -7.35
CA ARG A 65 5.47 5.09 -8.12
C ARG A 65 5.95 6.46 -7.64
N TYR A 66 5.97 6.71 -6.34
CA TYR A 66 6.17 8.06 -5.79
C TYR A 66 7.55 8.31 -5.20
N VAL A 67 8.19 7.26 -4.66
CA VAL A 67 9.50 7.38 -3.99
C VAL A 67 10.64 7.07 -4.95
N VAL A 68 10.69 5.83 -5.42
CA VAL A 68 11.75 5.34 -6.31
C VAL A 68 11.52 5.81 -7.74
N ARG A 69 10.25 5.99 -8.13
CA ARG A 69 9.82 6.40 -9.49
C ARG A 69 10.30 5.44 -10.57
N ILE A 70 9.98 4.15 -10.39
CA ILE A 70 10.29 3.07 -11.34
C ILE A 70 9.40 3.22 -12.59
N GLU A 71 9.99 3.28 -13.80
CA GLU A 71 9.23 3.31 -15.05
C GLU A 71 8.91 1.89 -15.59
N PRO A 72 7.75 1.67 -16.25
CA PRO A 72 6.71 2.66 -16.58
C PRO A 72 5.69 2.91 -15.45
N ILE A 73 5.87 2.32 -14.26
CA ILE A 73 4.91 2.40 -13.15
C ILE A 73 4.75 3.84 -12.62
N ALA A 74 5.80 4.66 -12.66
CA ALA A 74 5.77 6.04 -12.22
C ALA A 74 4.92 6.92 -13.14
N SER A 75 5.00 6.70 -14.45
CA SER A 75 4.27 7.48 -15.47
C SER A 75 2.92 6.90 -15.87
N ALA A 76 2.64 5.63 -15.56
CA ALA A 76 1.38 4.97 -15.90
C ALA A 76 0.14 5.76 -15.43
N SER A 77 -0.94 5.69 -16.19
CA SER A 77 -2.22 6.28 -15.78
C SER A 77 -2.81 5.54 -14.59
N LEU A 78 -3.70 6.20 -13.83
CA LEU A 78 -4.41 5.55 -12.72
C LEU A 78 -5.23 4.36 -13.24
N ASP A 79 -5.94 4.52 -14.34
CA ASP A 79 -6.77 3.45 -14.92
C ASP A 79 -5.94 2.24 -15.34
N GLU A 80 -4.75 2.47 -15.90
CA GLU A 80 -3.83 1.38 -16.24
C GLU A 80 -3.33 0.65 -14.98
N LEU A 81 -3.00 1.38 -13.91
CA LEU A 81 -2.61 0.74 -12.66
C LEU A 81 -3.78 0.00 -12.01
N VAL A 82 -4.98 0.56 -11.99
CA VAL A 82 -6.18 -0.07 -11.43
C VAL A 82 -6.55 -1.33 -12.21
N SER A 83 -6.50 -1.30 -13.54
CA SER A 83 -6.80 -2.49 -14.37
C SER A 83 -5.82 -3.64 -14.13
N ARG A 84 -4.54 -3.35 -13.82
CA ARG A 84 -3.53 -4.37 -13.53
C ARG A 84 -3.52 -4.83 -12.08
N PHE A 85 -3.60 -3.90 -11.13
CA PHE A 85 -3.50 -4.20 -9.68
C PHE A 85 -4.84 -4.55 -9.04
N GLY A 86 -5.95 -4.03 -9.56
CA GLY A 86 -7.30 -4.30 -9.06
C GLY A 86 -7.60 -5.79 -8.92
N PRO A 87 -7.36 -6.62 -9.96
CA PRO A 87 -7.56 -8.07 -9.87
C PRO A 87 -6.67 -8.75 -8.81
N LEU A 88 -5.44 -8.28 -8.61
CA LEU A 88 -4.52 -8.84 -7.61
C LEU A 88 -4.98 -8.54 -6.18
N VAL A 89 -5.42 -7.29 -5.95
CA VAL A 89 -6.02 -6.87 -4.68
C VAL A 89 -7.31 -7.65 -4.43
N GLN A 90 -8.18 -7.75 -5.43
CA GLN A 90 -9.43 -8.50 -5.34
C GLN A 90 -9.18 -9.97 -5.01
N HIS A 91 -8.22 -10.62 -5.67
CA HIS A 91 -7.84 -12.00 -5.39
C HIS A 91 -7.37 -12.18 -3.95
N CYS A 92 -6.57 -11.25 -3.42
CA CYS A 92 -6.12 -11.32 -2.03
C CYS A 92 -7.28 -11.17 -1.04
N LEU A 93 -8.27 -10.33 -1.35
CA LEU A 93 -9.43 -10.11 -0.48
C LEU A 93 -10.40 -11.29 -0.53
N THR A 94 -10.80 -11.73 -1.71
CA THR A 94 -11.93 -12.67 -1.86
C THR A 94 -11.52 -14.07 -2.28
N GLY A 95 -10.27 -14.32 -2.67
CA GLY A 95 -9.84 -15.58 -3.28
C GLY A 95 -10.40 -15.81 -4.68
N GLN A 96 -11.25 -14.90 -5.19
CA GLN A 96 -11.84 -14.94 -6.52
C GLN A 96 -11.11 -13.93 -7.42
N THR A 97 -10.56 -14.40 -8.54
CA THR A 97 -10.33 -13.53 -9.71
C THR A 97 -11.55 -13.62 -10.62
N ALA A 98 -12.01 -12.50 -11.19
CA ALA A 98 -13.03 -12.50 -12.23
C ALA A 98 -12.62 -13.47 -13.37
N PRO A 99 -13.56 -14.17 -14.04
CA PRO A 99 -13.22 -15.02 -15.16
C PRO A 99 -12.68 -14.17 -16.33
N PRO A 100 -11.80 -14.75 -17.19
CA PRO A 100 -11.20 -14.06 -18.33
C PRO A 100 -12.23 -13.56 -19.35
#